data_AF-A0A956L4T7-F1
#
_entry.id   AF-A0A956L4T7-F1
#
_cell.length_a   1.000
_cell.length_b   1.000
_cell.length_c   1.000
_cell.angle_alpha   90.00
_cell.angle_beta   90.00
_cell.angle_gamma   90.00
#
_symmetry.space_group_name_H-M   'P 1'
#
loop_
_entity.id
_entity.type
_entity.pdbx_description
1 polymer ?
#
loop_
_entity_poly.entity_id
_entity_poly.type
_entity_poly.pdbx_seq_one_letter_code
_entity_poly.pdbx_strand_id
1 'polypeptide(L)'
;MCQAFARQARADRRRAEERRHIRAAQRAAVRAARIRGDRLEHVPDRREFPCAFVCADCGQLHPPIDPTTGNPMRRHADAVPRPEIPCSHCGSHGWIDLANVAMADVLRDSERAHARKRPRILILAPLVLSLLGILVATRVDNATGRATRFVIGEYAIPLWLLVAIALFGVALCVRLWQRRRHARRLPHRWSLPLINSSGRRRRGQVVSLETLHAPLTGRPCVAYELAVHTADEPKAALGNFTLVEQRCADLVVDGCSYRGTGVRLELRRERIELDPTNEAHRRAMHIRGLEPVGDAFTVYETIVAPHALVAVSGDETTAMLRIAA
;
A
#
# COMPACT_ATOMS: atom_id res chain seq x y z
N MET A 1 -18.04 -41.70 -14.92
CA MET A 1 -18.07 -40.39 -14.23
C MET A 1 -17.12 -40.32 -13.03
N CYS A 2 -17.08 -41.31 -12.12
CA CYS A 2 -16.16 -41.31 -10.96
C CYS A 2 -14.66 -41.24 -11.28
N GLN A 3 -14.22 -41.85 -12.38
CA GLN A 3 -12.79 -41.82 -12.76
C GLN A 3 -12.29 -40.43 -13.19
N ALA A 4 -13.14 -39.61 -13.79
CA ALA A 4 -12.78 -38.25 -14.21
C ALA A 4 -12.59 -37.33 -13.00
N PHE A 5 -13.50 -37.40 -12.02
CA PHE A 5 -13.37 -36.68 -10.75
C PHE A 5 -12.11 -37.10 -9.98
N ALA A 6 -11.80 -38.40 -9.94
CA ALA A 6 -10.59 -38.90 -9.30
C ALA A 6 -9.31 -38.36 -9.96
N ARG A 7 -9.27 -38.25 -11.30
CA ARG A 7 -8.13 -37.67 -12.03
C ARG A 7 -7.98 -36.17 -11.74
N GLN A 8 -9.09 -35.44 -11.71
CA GLN A 8 -9.08 -33.99 -11.48
C GLN A 8 -8.66 -33.65 -10.05
N ALA A 9 -9.17 -34.38 -9.05
CA ALA A 9 -8.75 -34.23 -7.65
C ALA A 9 -7.24 -34.49 -7.45
N ARG A 10 -6.66 -35.47 -8.16
CA ARG A 10 -5.22 -35.73 -8.14
C ARG A 10 -4.42 -34.58 -8.78
N ALA A 11 -4.90 -34.03 -9.90
CA ALA A 11 -4.26 -32.90 -10.56
C ALA A 11 -4.27 -31.64 -9.69
N ASP A 12 -5.38 -31.35 -9.00
CA ASP A 12 -5.48 -30.19 -8.12
C ASP A 12 -4.64 -30.33 -6.85
N ARG A 13 -4.52 -31.54 -6.28
CA ARG A 13 -3.58 -31.82 -5.20
C ARG A 13 -2.13 -31.55 -5.62
N ARG A 14 -1.73 -32.04 -6.81
CA ARG A 14 -0.38 -31.77 -7.36
C ARG A 14 -0.12 -30.27 -7.52
N ARG A 15 -1.05 -29.51 -8.09
CA ARG A 15 -0.93 -28.04 -8.24
C ARG A 15 -0.86 -27.34 -6.88
N ALA A 16 -1.62 -27.80 -5.89
CA ALA A 16 -1.61 -27.23 -4.54
C ALA A 16 -0.28 -27.49 -3.83
N GLU A 17 0.25 -28.71 -3.94
CA GLU A 17 1.58 -29.09 -3.45
C GLU A 17 2.66 -28.27 -4.14
N GLU A 18 2.64 -28.16 -5.46
CA GLU A 18 3.58 -27.35 -6.23
C GLU A 18 3.56 -25.89 -5.79
N ARG A 19 2.38 -25.29 -5.59
CA ARG A 19 2.26 -23.92 -5.04
C ARG A 19 2.79 -23.81 -3.62
N ARG A 20 2.63 -24.84 -2.77
CA ARG A 20 3.20 -24.87 -1.42
C ARG A 20 4.73 -24.93 -1.50
N HIS A 21 5.29 -25.76 -2.36
CA HIS A 21 6.73 -25.86 -2.61
C HIS A 21 7.30 -24.55 -3.14
N ILE A 22 6.66 -23.90 -4.13
CA ILE A 22 7.09 -22.60 -4.65
C ILE A 22 7.07 -21.54 -3.55
N ARG A 23 6.02 -21.46 -2.73
CA ARG A 23 5.94 -20.49 -1.62
C ARG A 23 6.94 -20.79 -0.52
N ALA A 24 7.15 -22.06 -0.20
CA ALA A 24 8.15 -22.49 0.77
C ALA A 24 9.55 -22.15 0.28
N ALA A 25 9.85 -22.40 -0.99
CA ALA A 25 11.10 -22.02 -1.65
C ALA A 25 11.30 -20.51 -1.69
N GLN A 26 10.26 -19.72 -2.01
CA GLN A 26 10.32 -18.26 -1.96
C GLN A 26 10.60 -17.75 -0.54
N ARG A 27 9.91 -18.28 0.47
CA ARG A 27 10.13 -17.91 1.88
C ARG A 27 11.51 -18.37 2.38
N ALA A 28 11.98 -19.53 1.92
CA ALA A 28 13.31 -20.04 2.22
C ALA A 28 14.39 -19.21 1.53
N ALA A 29 14.17 -18.77 0.30
CA ALA A 29 15.06 -17.88 -0.44
C ALA A 29 15.14 -16.49 0.22
N VAL A 30 14.01 -15.90 0.62
CA VAL A 30 13.98 -14.64 1.38
C VAL A 30 14.67 -14.79 2.74
N ARG A 31 14.43 -15.91 3.46
CA ARG A 31 15.13 -16.20 4.73
C ARG A 31 16.61 -16.48 4.53
N ALA A 32 16.99 -17.20 3.49
CA ALA A 32 18.39 -17.49 3.17
C ALA A 32 19.12 -16.23 2.72
N ALA A 33 18.47 -15.33 1.97
CA ALA A 33 19.01 -14.01 1.66
C ALA A 33 19.20 -13.17 2.94
N ARG A 34 18.25 -13.27 3.89
CA ARG A 34 18.38 -12.63 5.21
C ARG A 34 19.52 -13.20 6.06
N ILE A 35 19.68 -14.53 6.10
CA ILE A 35 20.72 -15.22 6.89
C ILE A 35 22.10 -15.09 6.22
N ARG A 36 22.19 -15.12 4.89
CA ARG A 36 23.46 -14.88 4.18
C ARG A 36 23.90 -13.42 4.24
N GLY A 37 22.96 -12.49 4.46
CA GLY A 37 23.27 -11.10 4.78
C GLY A 37 24.08 -10.91 6.07
N ASP A 38 24.11 -11.91 6.97
CA ASP A 38 24.88 -11.83 8.22
C ASP A 38 26.33 -12.35 8.08
N ARG A 39 26.75 -12.94 6.95
CA ARG A 39 28.07 -13.63 6.89
C ARG A 39 28.86 -13.58 5.59
N LEU A 40 28.43 -12.82 4.61
CA LEU A 40 29.30 -12.43 3.50
C LEU A 40 29.34 -10.91 3.51
N GLU A 41 30.55 -10.36 3.53
CA GLU A 41 30.91 -8.95 3.34
C GLU A 41 30.56 -8.50 1.90
N HIS A 42 29.42 -8.95 1.38
CA HIS A 42 28.80 -8.33 0.23
C HIS A 42 28.25 -7.02 0.76
N VAL A 43 29.06 -5.96 0.65
CA VAL A 43 28.57 -4.59 0.76
C VAL A 43 27.43 -4.50 -0.24
N PRO A 44 26.16 -4.55 0.21
CA PRO A 44 25.05 -4.52 -0.73
C PRO A 44 25.18 -3.21 -1.48
N ASP A 45 24.98 -3.24 -2.80
CA ASP A 45 24.93 -2.03 -3.62
C ASP A 45 23.94 -1.06 -2.95
N ARG A 46 24.50 -0.04 -2.30
CA ARG A 46 23.78 0.93 -1.48
C ARG A 46 23.92 2.26 -2.16
N ARG A 47 22.81 3.00 -2.21
CA ARG A 47 22.83 4.39 -2.62
C ARG A 47 23.71 5.17 -1.64
N GLU A 48 24.52 6.09 -2.19
CA GLU A 48 25.45 6.94 -1.42
C GLU A 48 24.75 7.96 -0.51
N PHE A 49 23.43 8.12 -0.65
CA PHE A 49 22.62 9.10 0.07
C PHE A 49 21.56 8.43 0.97
N PRO A 50 21.16 9.07 2.07
CA PRO A 50 20.16 8.53 2.99
C PRO A 50 18.80 8.44 2.29
N CYS A 51 18.26 7.23 2.22
CA CYS A 51 16.93 6.96 1.67
C CYS A 51 15.91 6.71 2.78
N ALA A 52 14.63 6.77 2.43
CA ALA A 52 13.55 6.48 3.36
C ALA A 52 13.49 4.98 3.73
N PHE A 53 12.81 4.67 4.82
CA PHE A 53 12.44 3.29 5.17
C PHE A 53 10.97 3.04 4.85
N VAL A 54 10.64 1.83 4.42
CA VAL A 54 9.25 1.41 4.17
C VAL A 54 8.88 0.29 5.14
N CYS A 55 7.73 0.42 5.81
CA CYS A 55 7.19 -0.66 6.62
C CYS A 55 6.78 -1.84 5.70
N ALA A 56 7.36 -3.01 5.92
CA ALA A 56 7.13 -4.22 5.14
C ALA A 56 5.67 -4.71 5.19
N ASP A 57 4.93 -4.38 6.25
CA ASP A 57 3.57 -4.86 6.46
C ASP A 57 2.49 -3.90 5.94
N CYS A 58 2.67 -2.60 6.13
CA CYS A 58 1.64 -1.60 5.78
C CYS A 58 2.05 -0.56 4.73
N GLY A 59 3.32 -0.56 4.28
CA GLY A 59 3.81 0.38 3.27
C GLY A 59 4.06 1.81 3.77
N GLN A 60 3.94 2.06 5.09
CA GLN A 60 4.23 3.38 5.66
C GLN A 60 5.69 3.76 5.38
N LEU A 61 5.88 4.93 4.78
CA LEU A 61 7.16 5.55 4.49
C LEU A 61 7.60 6.36 5.71
N HIS A 62 8.71 5.95 6.30
CA HIS A 62 9.42 6.70 7.32
C HIS A 62 10.52 7.50 6.64
N PRO A 63 10.59 8.82 6.83
CA PRO A 63 11.57 9.65 6.17
C PRO A 63 13.01 9.27 6.56
N PRO A 64 14.01 9.60 5.71
CA PRO A 64 15.40 9.47 6.12
C PRO A 64 15.62 10.32 7.37
N ILE A 65 16.30 9.74 8.36
CA ILE A 65 16.80 10.49 9.51
C ILE A 65 17.95 11.32 8.99
N ASP A 66 17.89 12.63 9.17
CA ASP A 66 18.95 13.52 8.69
C ASP A 66 20.28 13.13 9.38
N PRO A 67 21.29 12.66 8.61
CA PRO A 67 22.57 12.27 9.19
C PRO A 67 23.30 13.44 9.85
N THR A 68 22.93 14.70 9.57
CA THR A 68 23.53 15.88 10.20
C THR A 68 23.12 16.06 11.66
N THR A 69 22.03 15.42 12.10
CA THR A 69 21.63 15.42 13.53
C THR A 69 22.40 14.40 14.38
N GLY A 70 23.23 13.56 13.75
CA GLY A 70 24.12 12.60 14.41
C GLY A 70 25.57 13.09 14.47
N ASN A 71 26.30 12.66 15.50
CA ASN A 71 27.71 12.99 15.71
C ASN A 71 28.55 12.74 14.44
N PRO A 72 29.15 13.78 13.82
CA PRO A 72 29.89 13.66 12.55
C PRO A 72 31.11 12.73 12.63
N MET A 73 31.59 12.43 13.84
CA MET A 73 32.70 11.51 14.10
C MET A 73 32.31 10.02 14.00
N ARG A 74 31.02 9.68 13.93
CA ARG A 74 30.52 8.28 13.80
C ARG A 74 30.05 7.93 12.38
N ARG A 75 30.47 8.69 11.37
CA ARG A 75 30.19 8.44 9.95
C ARG A 75 31.01 7.26 9.42
N HIS A 76 30.82 6.07 10.00
CA HIS A 76 31.07 4.86 9.22
C HIS A 76 29.93 4.74 8.21
N ALA A 77 30.26 4.49 6.95
CA ALA A 77 29.33 4.27 5.84
C ALA A 77 28.39 3.06 6.06
N ASP A 78 28.60 2.34 7.15
CA ASP A 78 27.97 1.07 7.46
C ASP A 78 26.73 1.31 8.33
N ALA A 79 25.64 1.62 7.64
CA ALA A 79 24.26 1.67 8.13
C ALA A 79 23.81 2.94 8.85
N VAL A 80 22.99 3.72 8.14
CA VAL A 80 21.91 4.49 8.77
C VAL A 80 21.17 3.52 9.70
N PRO A 81 21.13 3.79 11.01
CA PRO A 81 20.52 2.88 11.96
C PRO A 81 19.06 2.68 11.56
N ARG A 82 18.65 1.42 11.51
CA ARG A 82 17.24 1.06 11.30
C ARG A 82 16.40 1.80 12.35
N PRO A 83 15.21 2.31 12.00
CA PRO A 83 14.34 2.88 13.01
C PRO A 83 14.11 1.85 14.13
N GLU A 84 14.55 2.19 15.35
CA GLU A 84 14.34 1.36 16.54
C GLU A 84 12.88 1.37 16.99
N ILE A 85 12.13 2.36 16.52
CA ILE A 85 10.71 2.52 16.79
C ILE A 85 9.85 1.57 15.94
N PRO A 86 8.77 1.01 16.51
CA PRO A 86 7.77 0.31 15.73
C PRO A 86 7.10 1.27 14.73
N CYS A 87 6.57 0.72 13.64
CA CYS A 87 5.79 1.46 12.67
C CYS A 87 4.61 2.16 13.35
N SER A 88 4.59 3.49 13.31
CA SER A 88 3.53 4.31 13.93
C SER A 88 2.11 3.98 13.45
N HIS A 89 1.97 3.36 12.27
CA HIS A 89 0.67 2.95 11.75
C HIS A 89 0.21 1.55 12.21
N CYS A 90 1.06 0.53 12.06
CA CYS A 90 0.65 -0.87 12.27
C CYS A 90 1.36 -1.56 13.43
N GLY A 91 2.31 -0.91 14.10
CA GLY A 91 3.09 -1.45 15.20
C GLY A 91 4.18 -2.46 14.80
N SER A 92 4.35 -2.74 13.51
CA SER A 92 5.37 -3.69 13.03
C SER A 92 6.79 -3.13 13.15
N HIS A 93 7.76 -4.01 13.41
CA HIS A 93 9.20 -3.70 13.43
C HIS A 93 9.90 -4.03 12.09
N GLY A 94 9.13 -4.49 11.10
CA GLY A 94 9.63 -4.83 9.77
C GLY A 94 9.87 -3.58 8.91
N TRP A 95 11.08 -3.03 8.94
CA TRP A 95 11.50 -1.96 8.04
C TRP A 95 12.34 -2.47 6.87
N ILE A 96 12.04 -1.99 5.67
CA ILE A 96 12.82 -2.15 4.44
C ILE A 96 13.60 -0.86 4.22
N ASP A 97 14.92 -0.95 4.13
CA ASP A 97 15.79 0.17 3.80
C ASP A 97 15.82 0.39 2.28
N LEU A 98 15.38 1.55 1.81
CA LEU A 98 15.40 1.88 0.39
C LEU A 98 16.78 2.28 -0.12
N ALA A 99 17.76 2.50 0.76
CA ALA A 99 19.15 2.73 0.36
C ALA A 99 19.77 1.44 -0.19
N ASN A 100 19.29 0.27 0.23
CA ASN A 100 19.69 -1.03 -0.30
C ASN A 100 19.01 -1.28 -1.66
N VAL A 101 19.78 -1.19 -2.75
CA VAL A 101 19.27 -1.25 -4.14
C VAL A 101 18.54 -2.56 -4.41
N ALA A 102 19.09 -3.69 -3.97
CA ALA A 102 18.48 -5.00 -4.16
C ALA A 102 17.11 -5.12 -3.47
N MET A 103 16.95 -4.54 -2.27
CA MET A 103 15.66 -4.53 -1.56
C MET A 103 14.66 -3.57 -2.20
N ALA A 104 15.10 -2.40 -2.66
CA ALA A 104 14.26 -1.46 -3.39
C ALA A 104 13.74 -2.09 -4.70
N ASP A 105 14.57 -2.85 -5.42
CA ASP A 105 14.19 -3.56 -6.64
C ASP A 105 13.16 -4.66 -6.39
N VAL A 106 13.38 -5.50 -5.38
CA VAL A 106 12.41 -6.54 -5.00
C VAL A 106 11.06 -5.92 -4.64
N LEU A 107 11.05 -4.79 -3.92
CA LEU A 107 9.82 -4.08 -3.58
C LEU A 107 9.12 -3.58 -4.86
N ARG A 108 9.86 -2.92 -5.75
CA ARG A 108 9.37 -2.39 -7.02
C ARG A 108 8.77 -3.47 -7.92
N ASP A 109 9.45 -4.61 -8.07
CA ASP A 109 8.97 -5.72 -8.88
C ASP A 109 7.72 -6.37 -8.28
N SER A 110 7.65 -6.44 -6.94
CA SER A 110 6.45 -6.90 -6.26
C SER A 110 5.26 -5.97 -6.53
N GLU A 111 5.45 -4.65 -6.52
CA GLU A 111 4.42 -3.64 -6.80
C GLU A 111 3.96 -3.73 -8.26
N ARG A 112 4.90 -3.81 -9.21
CA ARG A 112 4.60 -4.01 -10.65
C ARG A 112 3.81 -5.30 -10.88
N ALA A 113 4.19 -6.41 -10.24
CA ALA A 113 3.48 -7.66 -10.35
C ALA A 113 2.06 -7.58 -9.74
N HIS A 114 1.87 -6.80 -8.67
CA HIS A 114 0.55 -6.56 -8.09
C HIS A 114 -0.33 -5.68 -8.97
N ALA A 115 0.23 -4.62 -9.57
CA ALA A 115 -0.48 -3.75 -10.51
C ALA A 115 -1.01 -4.53 -11.72
N ARG A 116 -0.18 -5.42 -12.28
CA ARG A 116 -0.57 -6.30 -13.40
C ARG A 116 -1.64 -7.33 -13.02
N LYS A 117 -1.67 -7.79 -11.78
CA LYS A 117 -2.58 -8.85 -11.29
C LYS A 117 -3.94 -8.33 -10.83
N ARG A 118 -4.45 -7.20 -11.34
CA ARG A 118 -5.85 -6.80 -11.11
C ARG A 118 -6.76 -7.98 -11.47
N PRO A 119 -7.42 -8.62 -10.49
CA PRO A 119 -7.99 -9.94 -10.70
C PRO A 119 -9.31 -9.81 -11.48
N ARG A 120 -9.25 -9.93 -12.81
CA ARG A 120 -10.43 -10.21 -13.65
C ARG A 120 -11.20 -11.46 -13.17
N ILE A 121 -10.49 -12.37 -12.48
CA ILE A 121 -11.02 -13.61 -11.91
C ILE A 121 -12.10 -13.40 -10.84
N LEU A 122 -12.10 -12.26 -10.11
CA LEU A 122 -13.12 -12.02 -9.08
C LEU A 122 -14.48 -11.62 -9.63
N ILE A 123 -14.56 -11.19 -10.89
CA ILE A 123 -15.84 -10.98 -11.59
C ILE A 123 -16.39 -12.31 -12.12
N LEU A 124 -15.50 -13.21 -12.55
CA LEU A 124 -15.86 -14.50 -13.13
C LEU A 124 -16.23 -15.57 -12.10
N ALA A 125 -15.59 -15.59 -10.93
CA ALA A 125 -15.84 -16.60 -9.90
C ALA A 125 -17.31 -16.72 -9.44
N PRO A 126 -18.03 -15.64 -9.09
CA PRO A 126 -19.45 -15.75 -8.75
C PRO A 126 -20.29 -16.20 -9.94
N LEU A 127 -19.98 -15.73 -11.15
CA LEU A 127 -20.72 -16.07 -12.37
C LEU A 127 -20.61 -17.56 -12.72
N VAL A 128 -19.42 -18.16 -12.56
CA VAL A 128 -19.19 -19.59 -12.77
C VAL A 128 -19.87 -20.44 -11.68
N LEU A 129 -19.85 -20.00 -10.42
CA LEU A 129 -20.55 -20.69 -9.33
C LEU A 129 -22.07 -20.65 -9.50
N SER A 130 -22.64 -19.53 -9.95
CA SER A 130 -24.06 -19.41 -10.28
C SER A 130 -24.46 -20.35 -11.42
N LEU A 131 -23.67 -20.41 -12.49
CA LEU A 131 -23.89 -21.33 -13.62
C LEU A 131 -23.83 -22.80 -13.18
N LEU A 132 -22.89 -23.16 -12.31
CA LEU A 132 -22.77 -24.54 -11.81
C LEU A 132 -23.98 -24.93 -10.94
N GLY A 133 -24.48 -24.01 -10.11
CA GLY A 133 -25.68 -24.22 -9.30
C GLY A 133 -26.93 -24.49 -10.14
N ILE A 134 -27.11 -23.74 -11.23
CA ILE A 134 -28.22 -23.94 -12.18
C ILE A 134 -28.10 -25.31 -12.86
N LEU A 135 -26.90 -25.69 -13.28
CA LEU A 135 -26.65 -26.98 -13.95
C LEU A 135 -26.91 -28.19 -13.04
N VAL A 136 -26.60 -28.10 -11.75
CA VAL A 136 -26.88 -29.17 -10.78
C VAL A 136 -28.39 -29.26 -10.51
N ALA A 137 -29.09 -28.13 -10.36
CA ALA A 137 -30.54 -28.12 -10.14
C ALA A 137 -31.30 -28.78 -11.30
N THR A 138 -30.95 -28.44 -12.55
CA THR A 138 -31.61 -28.99 -13.75
C THR A 138 -31.38 -30.49 -13.98
N ARG A 139 -30.32 -31.09 -13.42
CA ARG A 139 -30.00 -32.51 -13.58
C ARG A 139 -30.74 -33.41 -12.58
N VAL A 140 -31.21 -32.86 -11.46
CA VAL A 140 -31.91 -33.63 -10.42
C VAL A 140 -33.36 -33.89 -10.81
N ASP A 141 -34.04 -32.96 -11.50
CA ASP A 141 -35.45 -33.13 -11.88
C ASP A 141 -35.68 -34.18 -12.97
N ASN A 142 -34.71 -34.43 -13.85
CA ASN A 142 -34.88 -35.38 -14.96
C ASN A 142 -34.57 -36.84 -14.59
N ALA A 143 -33.96 -37.10 -13.43
CA ALA A 143 -33.55 -38.46 -13.04
C ALA A 143 -34.55 -39.18 -12.13
N THR A 144 -35.52 -38.46 -11.55
CA THR A 144 -36.45 -39.00 -10.53
C THR A 144 -37.90 -38.92 -10.98
N GLY A 145 -38.17 -39.42 -12.19
CA GLY A 145 -39.51 -39.88 -12.51
C GLY A 145 -39.87 -41.09 -11.63
N ARG A 146 -40.71 -40.85 -10.60
CA ARG A 146 -41.35 -41.83 -9.68
C ARG A 146 -40.58 -42.17 -8.38
N ALA A 147 -40.80 -41.38 -7.31
CA ALA A 147 -40.86 -41.79 -5.87
C ALA A 147 -40.87 -40.57 -4.92
N THR A 148 -41.73 -39.59 -5.15
CA THR A 148 -41.60 -38.20 -4.64
C THR A 148 -42.24 -37.89 -3.27
N ARG A 149 -42.25 -38.79 -2.27
CA ARG A 149 -42.85 -38.40 -0.95
C ARG A 149 -42.06 -38.65 0.34
N PHE A 150 -41.00 -39.45 0.36
CA PHE A 150 -40.30 -39.74 1.63
C PHE A 150 -38.82 -39.38 1.70
N VAL A 151 -38.22 -38.94 0.59
CA VAL A 151 -36.75 -38.77 0.49
C VAL A 151 -36.30 -37.31 0.62
N ILE A 152 -37.26 -36.39 0.85
CA ILE A 152 -36.97 -34.94 0.95
C ILE A 152 -36.29 -34.59 2.28
N GLY A 153 -36.48 -35.39 3.35
CA GLY A 153 -35.89 -35.11 4.67
C GLY A 153 -34.42 -35.49 4.80
N GLU A 154 -34.05 -36.70 4.38
CA GLU A 154 -32.71 -37.25 4.69
C GLU A 154 -31.60 -36.67 3.80
N TYR A 155 -31.89 -36.30 2.56
CA TYR A 155 -30.89 -35.73 1.64
C TYR A 155 -30.85 -34.20 1.67
N ALA A 156 -31.88 -33.53 2.20
CA ALA A 156 -31.85 -32.08 2.36
C ALA A 156 -30.79 -31.65 3.38
N ILE A 157 -30.66 -32.36 4.50
CA ILE A 157 -29.70 -32.03 5.57
C ILE A 157 -28.24 -31.99 5.06
N PRO A 158 -27.70 -33.03 4.40
CA PRO A 158 -26.32 -33.00 3.91
C PRO A 158 -26.12 -31.97 2.78
N LEU A 159 -27.14 -31.72 1.94
CA LEU A 159 -27.06 -30.69 0.90
C LEU A 159 -26.99 -29.29 1.52
N TRP A 160 -27.86 -28.98 2.49
CA TRP A 160 -27.85 -27.70 3.20
C TRP A 160 -26.56 -27.50 3.99
N LEU A 161 -26.00 -28.55 4.59
CA LEU A 161 -24.71 -28.48 5.27
C LEU A 161 -23.56 -28.15 4.30
N LEU A 162 -23.53 -28.78 3.12
CA LEU A 162 -22.53 -28.49 2.09
C LEU A 162 -22.65 -27.05 1.58
N VAL A 163 -23.87 -26.56 1.38
CA VAL A 163 -24.13 -25.17 1.01
C VAL A 163 -23.67 -24.22 2.12
N ALA A 164 -23.97 -24.52 3.38
CA ALA A 164 -23.55 -23.70 4.52
C ALA A 164 -22.02 -23.63 4.66
N ILE A 165 -21.31 -24.75 4.50
CA ILE A 165 -19.84 -24.79 4.54
C ILE A 165 -19.24 -23.99 3.37
N ALA A 166 -19.81 -24.14 2.17
CA ALA A 166 -19.37 -23.37 1.00
C ALA A 166 -19.58 -21.86 1.20
N LEU A 167 -20.75 -21.45 1.68
CA LEU A 167 -21.06 -20.06 1.98
C LEU A 167 -20.16 -19.50 3.09
N PHE A 168 -19.90 -20.28 4.16
CA PHE A 168 -18.99 -19.88 5.23
C PHE A 168 -17.55 -19.72 4.73
N GLY A 169 -17.06 -20.65 3.90
CA GLY A 169 -15.75 -20.57 3.27
C GLY A 169 -15.62 -19.33 2.38
N VAL A 170 -16.64 -19.04 1.57
CA VAL A 170 -16.71 -17.82 0.76
C VAL A 170 -16.72 -16.58 1.66
N ALA A 171 -17.56 -16.54 2.69
CA ALA A 171 -17.64 -15.41 3.63
C ALA A 171 -16.31 -15.16 4.36
N LEU A 172 -15.63 -16.22 4.80
CA LEU A 172 -14.30 -16.12 5.42
C LEU A 172 -13.25 -15.64 4.41
N CYS A 173 -13.24 -16.18 3.19
CA CYS A 173 -12.37 -15.71 2.12
C CYS A 173 -12.64 -14.24 1.77
N VAL A 174 -13.90 -13.83 1.66
CA VAL A 174 -14.30 -12.44 1.43
C VAL A 174 -13.87 -11.57 2.60
N ARG A 175 -14.04 -12.00 3.86
CA ARG A 175 -13.64 -11.22 5.04
C ARG A 175 -12.13 -11.08 5.17
N LEU A 176 -11.37 -12.15 4.93
CA LEU A 176 -9.90 -12.12 4.90
C LEU A 176 -9.39 -11.28 3.72
N TRP A 177 -10.06 -11.37 2.58
CA TRP A 177 -9.75 -10.55 1.41
C TRP A 177 -10.11 -9.09 1.62
N GLN A 178 -11.26 -8.78 2.20
CA GLN A 178 -11.66 -7.43 2.61
C GLN A 178 -10.67 -6.87 3.61
N ARG A 179 -10.24 -7.63 4.64
CA ARG A 179 -9.16 -7.19 5.54
C ARG A 179 -7.88 -6.84 4.76
N ARG A 180 -7.49 -7.66 3.79
CA ARG A 180 -6.34 -7.37 2.91
C ARG A 180 -6.57 -6.21 1.94
N ARG A 181 -7.81 -5.96 1.50
CA ARG A 181 -8.20 -4.85 0.62
C ARG A 181 -8.29 -3.53 1.40
N HIS A 182 -8.78 -3.59 2.63
CA HIS A 182 -8.81 -2.46 3.55
C HIS A 182 -7.40 -2.08 4.00
N ALA A 183 -6.49 -3.05 4.14
CA ALA A 183 -5.06 -2.80 4.28
C ALA A 183 -4.42 -2.14 3.01
N ARG A 184 -5.10 -2.16 1.86
CA ARG A 184 -4.70 -1.48 0.60
C ARG A 184 -5.58 -0.27 0.27
N ARG A 185 -6.14 0.41 1.28
CA ARG A 185 -6.78 1.72 1.06
C ARG A 185 -5.77 2.85 0.93
N LEU A 186 -4.55 2.60 1.40
CA LEU A 186 -3.44 3.52 1.31
C LEU A 186 -2.56 3.16 0.10
N PRO A 187 -1.85 4.14 -0.46
CA PRO A 187 -0.88 3.92 -1.54
C PRO A 187 0.13 2.82 -1.18
N HIS A 188 0.81 2.26 -2.18
CA HIS A 188 1.86 1.26 -1.93
C HIS A 188 2.96 1.79 -0.99
N ARG A 189 3.26 3.09 -1.10
CA ARG A 189 4.18 3.81 -0.25
C ARG A 189 3.50 5.08 0.22
N TRP A 190 3.44 5.33 1.52
CA TRP A 190 2.68 6.49 1.99
C TRP A 190 3.24 7.10 3.27
N SER A 191 3.18 8.42 3.37
CA SER A 191 3.46 9.18 4.60
C SER A 191 2.34 10.18 4.79
N LEU A 192 1.28 9.79 5.50
CA LEU A 192 0.04 10.55 5.64
C LEU A 192 -0.42 10.49 7.10
N PRO A 193 -0.81 11.61 7.73
CA PRO A 193 -1.47 11.55 9.03
C PRO A 193 -2.82 10.84 8.94
N LEU A 194 -3.13 10.01 9.93
CA LEU A 194 -4.48 9.46 10.10
C LEU A 194 -5.33 10.51 10.81
N ILE A 195 -6.44 10.92 10.20
CA ILE A 195 -7.34 11.92 10.80
C ILE A 195 -8.52 11.23 11.48
N ASN A 196 -8.88 11.71 12.67
CA ASN A 196 -10.23 11.57 13.20
C ASN A 196 -11.01 12.83 12.83
N SER A 197 -11.93 12.73 11.87
CA SER A 197 -12.56 13.88 11.20
C SER A 197 -13.59 14.64 12.04
N SER A 198 -13.56 14.54 13.37
CA SER A 198 -14.46 15.27 14.26
C SER A 198 -13.80 16.56 14.72
N GLY A 199 -14.29 17.72 14.27
CA GLY A 199 -13.77 18.99 14.75
C GLY A 199 -14.41 20.23 14.12
N ARG A 200 -14.06 21.39 14.67
CA ARG A 200 -14.52 22.69 14.17
C ARG A 200 -13.80 23.01 12.86
N ARG A 201 -14.49 23.78 12.00
CA ARG A 201 -13.88 24.37 10.80
C ARG A 201 -13.37 25.76 11.12
N ARG A 202 -12.15 26.06 10.70
CA ARG A 202 -11.52 27.37 10.79
C ARG A 202 -11.01 27.78 9.41
N ARG A 203 -10.99 29.09 9.14
CA ARG A 203 -10.43 29.66 7.92
C ARG A 203 -9.52 30.81 8.32
N GLY A 204 -8.32 30.86 7.76
CA GLY A 204 -7.36 31.90 8.10
C GLY A 204 -6.09 31.79 7.26
N GLN A 205 -5.21 32.78 7.38
CA GLN A 205 -3.86 32.67 6.84
C GLN A 205 -3.05 31.67 7.66
N VAL A 206 -2.26 30.85 6.98
CA VAL A 206 -1.33 29.92 7.63
C VAL A 206 -0.04 30.65 8.01
N VAL A 207 0.36 30.51 9.27
CA VAL A 207 1.65 30.97 9.79
C VAL A 207 2.41 29.75 10.29
N SER A 208 3.70 29.67 9.97
CA SER A 208 4.59 28.63 10.51
C SER A 208 5.93 29.24 10.90
N LEU A 209 6.55 28.69 11.94
CA LEU A 209 7.90 29.06 12.36
C LEU A 209 8.98 28.35 11.53
N GLU A 210 8.62 27.22 10.90
CA GLU A 210 9.53 26.41 10.09
C GLU A 210 9.15 26.56 8.61
N THR A 211 10.16 26.76 7.77
CA THR A 211 9.98 26.75 6.31
C THR A 211 10.45 25.42 5.74
N LEU A 212 9.53 24.69 5.13
CA LEU A 212 9.83 23.47 4.37
C LEU A 212 10.15 23.83 2.92
N HIS A 213 10.73 22.87 2.20
CA HIS A 213 10.96 22.97 0.77
C HIS A 213 10.31 21.78 0.06
N ALA A 214 9.63 22.06 -1.04
CA ALA A 214 9.01 21.04 -1.87
C ALA A 214 10.10 20.15 -2.51
N PRO A 215 9.99 18.81 -2.43
CA PRO A 215 11.09 17.92 -2.76
C PRO A 215 11.51 17.92 -4.24
N LEU A 216 10.61 18.26 -5.16
CA LEU A 216 10.90 18.29 -6.60
C LEU A 216 11.19 19.72 -7.06
N THR A 217 10.26 20.66 -6.81
CA THR A 217 10.41 22.03 -7.30
C THR A 217 11.34 22.89 -6.45
N GLY A 218 11.68 22.47 -5.23
CA GLY A 218 12.47 23.26 -4.28
C GLY A 218 11.75 24.51 -3.75
N ARG A 219 10.47 24.70 -4.07
CA ARG A 219 9.73 25.90 -3.68
C ARG A 219 9.56 25.96 -2.15
N PRO A 220 9.75 27.14 -1.52
CA PRO A 220 9.51 27.30 -0.09
C PRO A 220 8.02 27.16 0.21
N CYS A 221 7.70 26.41 1.25
CA CYS A 221 6.32 26.07 1.62
C CYS A 221 6.20 25.81 3.13
N VAL A 222 4.98 25.82 3.65
CA VAL A 222 4.69 25.37 5.03
C VAL A 222 4.14 23.94 5.04
N ALA A 223 3.67 23.45 3.89
CA ALA A 223 3.23 22.08 3.69
C ALA A 223 3.35 21.70 2.21
N TYR A 224 3.52 20.41 1.92
CA TYR A 224 3.47 19.87 0.56
C TYR A 224 2.84 18.48 0.51
N GLU A 225 2.21 18.19 -0.63
CA GLU A 225 1.83 16.84 -1.04
C GLU A 225 2.63 16.47 -2.30
N LEU A 226 3.31 15.33 -2.24
CA LEU A 226 3.94 14.67 -3.38
C LEU A 226 3.20 13.36 -3.65
N ALA A 227 2.68 13.22 -4.87
CA ALA A 227 1.94 12.03 -5.28
C ALA A 227 2.46 11.47 -6.60
N VAL A 228 2.51 10.14 -6.73
CA VAL A 228 2.95 9.45 -7.94
C VAL A 228 1.90 8.43 -8.34
N HIS A 229 1.46 8.50 -9.59
CA HIS A 229 0.46 7.60 -10.17
C HIS A 229 0.98 7.02 -11.48
N THR A 230 0.52 5.82 -11.87
CA THR A 230 0.95 5.19 -13.13
C THR A 230 0.20 5.71 -14.37
N ALA A 231 -0.72 6.65 -14.18
CA ALA A 231 -1.55 7.26 -15.21
C ALA A 231 -1.84 8.72 -14.84
N ASP A 232 -2.25 9.53 -15.82
CA ASP A 232 -2.60 10.94 -15.59
C ASP A 232 -4.00 11.09 -14.99
N GLU A 233 -4.15 10.76 -13.70
CA GLU A 233 -5.39 10.84 -12.94
C GLU A 233 -5.20 11.59 -11.60
N PRO A 234 -5.16 12.93 -11.58
CA PRO A 234 -4.92 13.71 -10.35
C PRO A 234 -5.98 13.50 -9.26
N LYS A 235 -7.20 13.08 -9.65
CA LYS A 235 -8.33 12.83 -8.76
C LYS A 235 -8.54 11.35 -8.42
N ALA A 236 -7.57 10.48 -8.74
CA ALA A 236 -7.66 9.07 -8.38
C ALA A 236 -7.89 8.88 -6.87
N ALA A 237 -8.51 7.77 -6.48
CA ALA A 237 -8.60 7.40 -5.07
C ALA A 237 -7.20 7.17 -4.49
N LEU A 238 -6.96 7.52 -3.22
CA LEU A 238 -5.62 7.41 -2.60
C LEU A 238 -4.96 6.03 -2.78
N GLY A 239 -5.72 4.94 -2.63
CA GLY A 239 -5.20 3.58 -2.81
C GLY A 239 -4.79 3.21 -4.24
N ASN A 240 -5.05 4.07 -5.23
CA ASN A 240 -4.59 3.88 -6.61
C ASN A 240 -3.23 4.53 -6.87
N PHE A 241 -2.77 5.43 -6.00
CA PHE A 241 -1.44 6.01 -6.13
C PHE A 241 -0.36 5.00 -5.76
N THR A 242 0.78 5.09 -6.45
CA THR A 242 1.99 4.35 -6.10
C THR A 242 2.63 4.94 -4.84
N LEU A 243 2.70 6.27 -4.78
CA LEU A 243 3.23 7.03 -3.65
C LEU A 243 2.28 8.18 -3.32
N VAL A 244 2.03 8.41 -2.03
CA VAL A 244 1.57 9.72 -1.53
C VAL A 244 2.32 10.07 -0.26
N GLU A 245 3.07 11.16 -0.30
CA GLU A 245 3.80 11.72 0.83
C GLU A 245 3.23 13.11 1.12
N GLN A 246 2.89 13.35 2.38
CA GLN A 246 2.53 14.68 2.86
C GLN A 246 3.47 15.05 3.99
N ARG A 247 3.92 16.30 3.97
CA ARG A 247 4.59 16.92 5.10
C ARG A 247 4.00 18.27 5.38
N CYS A 248 3.98 18.59 6.66
CA CYS A 248 3.43 19.81 7.19
C CYS A 248 4.32 20.25 8.34
N ALA A 249 4.73 21.52 8.36
CA ALA A 249 5.36 22.11 9.52
C ALA A 249 4.32 22.27 10.65
N ASP A 250 4.75 22.62 11.85
CA ASP A 250 3.82 23.12 12.86
C ASP A 250 3.23 24.45 12.38
N LEU A 251 1.91 24.60 12.48
CA LEU A 251 1.18 25.72 11.88
C LEU A 251 0.20 26.36 12.84
N VAL A 252 0.04 27.67 12.69
CA VAL A 252 -0.97 28.49 13.35
C VAL A 252 -1.95 28.98 12.30
N VAL A 253 -3.23 28.70 12.50
CA VAL A 253 -4.32 29.18 11.64
C VAL A 253 -5.39 29.80 12.53
N ASP A 254 -5.69 31.07 12.32
CA ASP A 254 -6.70 31.81 13.10
C ASP A 254 -6.45 31.70 14.62
N GLY A 255 -5.19 31.91 15.01
CA GLY A 255 -4.73 31.85 16.40
C GLY A 255 -4.65 30.43 17.00
N CYS A 256 -4.94 29.38 16.25
CA CYS A 256 -4.88 27.99 16.75
C CYS A 256 -3.71 27.21 16.17
N SER A 257 -2.98 26.55 17.07
CA SER A 257 -1.80 25.76 16.75
C SER A 257 -2.17 24.33 16.40
N TYR A 258 -1.54 23.80 15.35
CA TYR A 258 -1.71 22.45 14.87
C TYR A 258 -0.32 21.82 14.70
N ARG A 259 -0.17 20.60 15.22
CA ARG A 259 1.08 19.84 15.04
C ARG A 259 1.15 19.30 13.62
N GLY A 260 2.24 19.56 12.93
CA GLY A 260 2.42 19.18 11.52
C GLY A 260 2.26 17.68 11.27
N THR A 261 2.68 16.84 12.22
CA THR A 261 2.51 15.38 12.19
C THR A 261 1.06 14.90 12.25
N GLY A 262 0.14 15.77 12.70
CA GLY A 262 -1.30 15.53 12.79
C GLY A 262 -2.12 16.13 11.65
N VAL A 263 -1.48 16.91 10.76
CA VAL A 263 -2.18 17.67 9.71
C VAL A 263 -2.11 16.93 8.38
N ARG A 264 -3.22 16.35 7.94
CA ARG A 264 -3.35 15.78 6.61
C ARG A 264 -3.82 16.84 5.62
N LEU A 265 -3.19 16.84 4.44
CA LEU A 265 -3.49 17.77 3.38
C LEU A 265 -4.58 17.19 2.46
N GLU A 266 -5.41 18.07 1.94
CA GLU A 266 -6.34 17.77 0.85
C GLU A 266 -6.22 18.89 -0.19
N LEU A 267 -5.21 18.76 -1.04
CA LEU A 267 -4.84 19.76 -2.03
C LEU A 267 -5.27 19.31 -3.44
N ARG A 268 -5.47 20.28 -4.33
CA ARG A 268 -5.64 20.01 -5.76
C ARG A 268 -4.26 19.68 -6.34
N ARG A 269 -4.06 18.42 -6.70
CA ARG A 269 -2.80 17.94 -7.29
C ARG A 269 -2.46 18.67 -8.59
N GLU A 270 -1.26 19.24 -8.63
CA GLU A 270 -0.67 19.91 -9.79
C GLU A 270 0.39 19.00 -10.40
N ARG A 271 0.32 18.78 -11.71
CA ARG A 271 1.23 17.90 -12.43
C ARG A 271 2.61 18.56 -12.56
N ILE A 272 3.66 17.80 -12.31
CA ILE A 272 5.06 18.22 -12.50
C ILE A 272 5.68 17.37 -13.60
N GLU A 273 6.39 18.05 -14.51
CA GLU A 273 7.22 17.38 -15.51
C GLU A 273 8.57 17.03 -14.88
N LEU A 274 8.84 15.72 -14.76
CA LEU A 274 10.13 15.25 -14.30
C LEU A 274 11.15 15.34 -15.44
N ASP A 275 12.15 16.18 -15.27
CA ASP A 275 13.38 16.12 -16.06
C ASP A 275 14.28 14.97 -15.53
N PRO A 276 14.51 13.89 -16.29
CA PRO A 276 15.36 12.78 -15.88
C PRO A 276 16.86 13.14 -15.86
N THR A 277 17.27 14.25 -16.47
CA THR A 277 18.66 14.73 -16.43
C THR A 277 18.94 15.58 -15.19
N ASN A 278 17.89 16.14 -14.57
CA ASN A 278 17.99 16.90 -13.34
C ASN A 278 18.32 16.00 -12.14
N GLU A 279 19.49 16.20 -11.54
CA GLU A 279 19.97 15.43 -10.40
C GLU A 279 19.06 15.55 -9.18
N ALA A 280 18.48 16.73 -8.92
CA ALA A 280 17.59 16.94 -7.79
C ALA A 280 16.30 16.10 -7.94
N HIS A 281 15.71 16.07 -9.14
CA HIS A 281 14.55 15.22 -9.42
C HIS A 281 14.88 13.73 -9.25
N ARG A 282 15.99 13.28 -9.85
CA ARG A 282 16.45 11.89 -9.71
C ARG A 282 16.65 11.51 -8.25
N ARG A 283 17.38 12.34 -7.50
CA ARG A 283 17.68 12.10 -6.09
C ARG A 283 16.39 12.08 -5.27
N ALA A 284 15.48 13.03 -5.47
CA ALA A 284 14.19 13.07 -4.78
C ALA A 284 13.37 11.81 -5.03
N MET A 285 13.33 11.29 -6.26
CA MET A 285 12.63 10.04 -6.58
C MET A 285 13.34 8.81 -6.00
N HIS A 286 14.67 8.75 -6.07
CA HIS A 286 15.45 7.63 -5.54
C HIS A 286 15.36 7.50 -4.02
N ILE A 287 15.31 8.61 -3.27
CA ILE A 287 15.08 8.60 -1.81
C ILE A 287 13.79 7.84 -1.45
N ARG A 288 12.79 7.88 -2.35
CA ARG A 288 11.49 7.20 -2.23
C ARG A 288 11.47 5.83 -2.90
N GLY A 289 12.62 5.36 -3.38
CA GLY A 289 12.79 4.07 -4.07
C GLY A 289 12.13 4.03 -5.45
N LEU A 290 11.93 5.18 -6.09
CA LEU A 290 11.35 5.31 -7.43
C LEU A 290 12.47 5.68 -8.40
N GLU A 291 12.44 5.10 -9.60
CA GLU A 291 13.36 5.45 -10.67
C GLU A 291 12.62 6.26 -11.73
N PRO A 292 13.10 7.46 -12.10
CA PRO A 292 12.45 8.31 -13.09
C PRO A 292 12.68 7.84 -14.54
N VAL A 293 13.33 6.68 -14.75
CA VAL A 293 13.67 6.18 -16.08
C VAL A 293 12.51 5.34 -16.65
N GLY A 294 11.86 5.87 -17.69
CA GLY A 294 10.77 5.25 -18.47
C GLY A 294 9.39 5.91 -18.29
N ASP A 295 8.48 5.68 -19.26
CA ASP A 295 7.14 6.30 -19.37
C ASP A 295 6.10 5.88 -18.30
N ALA A 296 6.52 5.42 -17.13
CA ALA A 296 5.63 4.66 -16.25
C ALA A 296 4.86 5.48 -15.21
N PHE A 297 5.20 6.76 -14.98
CA PHE A 297 4.62 7.52 -13.88
C PHE A 297 4.29 8.97 -14.24
N THR A 298 3.14 9.43 -13.76
CA THR A 298 2.77 10.84 -13.66
C THR A 298 2.99 11.30 -12.23
N VAL A 299 3.71 12.41 -12.07
CA VAL A 299 4.08 12.97 -10.77
C VAL A 299 3.33 14.27 -10.53
N TYR A 300 2.86 14.43 -9.30
CA TYR A 300 2.17 15.62 -8.86
C TYR A 300 2.85 16.15 -7.61
N GLU A 301 3.06 17.46 -7.56
CA GLU A 301 3.52 18.16 -6.38
C GLU A 301 2.61 19.36 -6.16
N THR A 302 2.15 19.56 -4.94
CA THR A 302 1.33 20.72 -4.60
C THR A 302 1.76 21.23 -3.25
N ILE A 303 1.91 22.55 -3.16
CA ILE A 303 2.41 23.21 -1.96
C ILE A 303 1.35 24.10 -1.33
N VAL A 304 1.48 24.32 -0.03
CA VAL A 304 0.86 25.42 0.69
C VAL A 304 1.94 26.47 0.91
N ALA A 305 1.84 27.59 0.20
CA ALA A 305 2.77 28.70 0.36
C ALA A 305 2.67 29.31 1.76
N PRO A 306 3.74 29.95 2.28
CA PRO A 306 3.63 30.78 3.48
C PRO A 306 2.53 31.82 3.33
N HIS A 307 1.77 32.08 4.40
CA HIS A 307 0.65 33.03 4.42
C HIS A 307 -0.53 32.72 3.48
N ALA A 308 -0.56 31.53 2.87
CA ALA A 308 -1.70 31.10 2.07
C ALA A 308 -2.99 31.07 2.91
N LEU A 309 -4.11 31.41 2.27
CA LEU A 309 -5.43 31.36 2.88
C LEU A 309 -5.91 29.92 2.86
N VAL A 310 -6.11 29.32 4.03
CA VAL A 310 -6.45 27.90 4.20
C VAL A 310 -7.72 27.73 5.00
N ALA A 311 -8.35 26.57 4.81
CA ALA A 311 -9.42 26.07 5.66
C ALA A 311 -8.95 24.81 6.37
N VAL A 312 -9.04 24.79 7.69
CA VAL A 312 -8.68 23.65 8.54
C VAL A 312 -9.94 23.08 9.18
N SER A 313 -10.08 21.75 9.17
CA SER A 313 -11.17 21.05 9.88
C SER A 313 -10.62 19.92 10.72
N GLY A 314 -10.95 19.89 12.02
CA GLY A 314 -10.45 18.90 12.96
C GLY A 314 -10.16 19.52 14.32
N ASP A 315 -9.35 18.82 15.12
CA ASP A 315 -8.81 19.31 16.39
C ASP A 315 -7.30 19.66 16.23
N GLU A 316 -6.67 20.09 17.31
CA GLU A 316 -5.25 20.52 17.32
C GLU A 316 -4.26 19.36 17.11
N THR A 317 -4.72 18.11 17.31
CA THR A 317 -3.92 16.89 17.19
C THR A 317 -4.11 16.17 15.86
N THR A 318 -5.29 16.26 15.28
CA THR A 318 -5.66 15.67 13.99
C THR A 318 -6.51 16.65 13.19
N ALA A 319 -5.94 17.15 12.10
CA ALA A 319 -6.60 18.16 11.29
C ALA A 319 -6.49 17.85 9.80
N MET A 320 -7.46 18.34 9.05
CA MET A 320 -7.46 18.33 7.58
C MET A 320 -7.28 19.76 7.08
N LEU A 321 -6.26 20.01 6.27
CA LEU A 321 -5.95 21.32 5.70
C LEU A 321 -6.27 21.34 4.21
N ARG A 322 -7.00 22.37 3.78
CA ARG A 322 -7.35 22.67 2.38
C ARG A 322 -6.93 24.09 2.04
N ILE A 323 -6.51 24.34 0.80
CA ILE A 323 -6.36 25.72 0.29
C ILE A 323 -7.77 26.28 0.10
N ALA A 324 -8.02 27.46 0.66
CA ALA A 324 -9.31 28.11 0.52
C ALA A 324 -9.40 28.70 -0.89
N ALA A 325 -10.40 28.28 -1.65
CA ALA A 325 -10.79 28.95 -2.89
C ALA A 325 -11.41 30.33 -2.60
#